data_AF-A0A928PFI8-F1
#
_entry.id   AF-A0A928PFI8-F1
#
_cell.length_a   1.000
_cell.length_b   1.000
_cell.length_c   1.000
_cell.angle_alpha   90.00
_cell.angle_beta   90.00
_cell.angle_gamma   90.00
#
_symmetry.space_group_name_H-M   'P 1'
#
loop_
_entity.id
_entity.type
_entity.pdbx_description
1 polymer ?
#
loop_
_entity_poly.entity_id
_entity_poly.type
_entity_poly.pdbx_seq_one_letter_code
_entity_poly.pdbx_strand_id
1 'polypeptide(L)'
;MRRTSEAYDPFPRVRDADAVISFEVLAKTLNKRDISASGSAARLGSPSETVNGVPEFAAKYGTLEKYGWPLDGSCAVFPDEGSEAGFWPREVSGADGAFSSPVTLRLELPEDTDTFGWTFHFDPKGGVRASRIRAVCYDAGDNVTDESEAFVDGFGDGGVSGWSYNRFVRGYRAVEFTFYGTNLPHRMLRLAEVDFGITKRFTRDTITEARIRYGMAPDGSAFPAKKIDFTFDNADGAFNVLSPAGVYQYWRNGQTLTAKLKIGGEAVDMGSFFVTRAQIGKNRLLARVTAHDACWLLANQRFYPGSLASLPSVRLDEAVTKALEGSDLAVDFGGLGAEPVSLRIRNTHDRRTVLRYLAQAARAALWIDRDGVLRIRRIVTASEAAAEITADELYDWSGVSVAEEIAGVTLTVPRELEKDEDGEVVTEQYSAGSSDDEGNAQAAYENPCVAPGRGQLVADWLLSAANRRKKYAVKNRCDPAVEIGDTIRIADAFRNDECAVVTGLEIVYDGGLYAVTEADREF
;
A
#
# COMPACT_ATOMS: atom_id res chain seq x y z
N MET A 1 -0.62 -0.09 16.94
CA MET A 1 -1.92 -0.58 16.46
C MET A 1 -2.59 0.54 15.71
N ARG A 2 -3.21 0.21 14.57
CA ARG A 2 -3.95 1.21 13.80
C ARG A 2 -5.20 1.66 14.54
N ARG A 3 -5.54 2.94 14.36
CA ARG A 3 -6.79 3.49 14.86
C ARG A 3 -7.95 2.91 14.06
N THR A 4 -8.90 2.34 14.79
CA THR A 4 -10.19 1.86 14.29
C THR A 4 -11.31 2.61 15.01
N SER A 5 -12.55 2.43 14.55
CA SER A 5 -13.71 3.01 15.21
C SER A 5 -13.97 2.35 16.57
N GLU A 6 -14.69 3.03 17.46
CA GLU A 6 -15.11 2.44 18.75
C GLU A 6 -16.01 1.21 18.58
N ALA A 7 -16.65 1.05 17.41
CA ALA A 7 -17.50 -0.08 17.08
C ALA A 7 -16.73 -1.25 16.42
N TYR A 8 -15.42 -1.08 16.18
CA TYR A 8 -14.60 -2.12 15.59
C TYR A 8 -14.45 -3.30 16.55
N ASP A 9 -15.04 -4.43 16.17
CA ASP A 9 -14.83 -5.72 16.80
C ASP A 9 -14.11 -6.63 15.81
N PRO A 10 -12.83 -7.00 16.05
CA PRO A 10 -12.11 -7.92 15.18
C PRO A 10 -12.62 -9.37 15.30
N PHE A 11 -13.29 -9.72 16.40
CA PHE A 11 -13.72 -11.08 16.75
C PHE A 11 -15.22 -11.21 17.07
N PRO A 12 -16.12 -10.70 16.20
CA PRO A 12 -17.55 -10.80 16.44
C PRO A 12 -18.03 -12.25 16.34
N ARG A 13 -19.19 -12.52 16.96
CA ARG A 13 -19.83 -13.85 16.92
C ARG A 13 -20.09 -14.34 15.49
N VAL A 14 -20.49 -13.44 14.60
CA VAL A 14 -20.59 -13.69 13.16
C VAL A 14 -19.58 -12.79 12.48
N ARG A 15 -18.58 -13.40 11.87
CA ARG A 15 -17.43 -12.69 11.30
C ARG A 15 -17.51 -12.71 9.79
N ASP A 16 -17.92 -11.58 9.22
CA ASP A 16 -17.85 -11.33 7.80
C ASP A 16 -16.55 -10.59 7.49
N ALA A 17 -15.68 -11.26 6.74
CA ALA A 17 -14.36 -10.76 6.39
C ALA A 17 -14.26 -10.60 4.87
N ASP A 18 -13.81 -9.43 4.42
CA ASP A 18 -13.58 -9.18 3.00
C ASP A 18 -12.16 -8.69 2.76
N ALA A 19 -11.62 -9.04 1.58
CA ALA A 19 -10.42 -8.42 1.05
C ALA A 19 -10.79 -7.50 -0.12
N VAL A 20 -10.18 -6.32 -0.13
CA VAL A 20 -10.25 -5.37 -1.23
C VAL A 20 -8.84 -5.02 -1.65
N ILE A 21 -8.47 -5.37 -2.87
CA ILE A 21 -7.19 -4.99 -3.47
C ILE A 21 -7.50 -4.06 -4.62
N SER A 22 -6.98 -2.84 -4.56
CA SER A 22 -7.17 -1.84 -5.60
C SER A 22 -5.86 -1.57 -6.32
N PHE A 23 -5.97 -1.46 -7.63
CA PHE A 23 -4.88 -1.14 -8.53
C PHE A 23 -5.27 0.09 -9.33
N GLU A 24 -4.45 1.12 -9.24
CA GLU A 24 -4.70 2.42 -9.84
C GLU A 24 -3.58 2.74 -10.84
N VAL A 25 -3.97 2.88 -12.11
CA VAL A 25 -3.08 3.38 -13.16
C VAL A 25 -3.53 4.78 -13.53
N LEU A 26 -3.25 5.73 -12.64
CA LEU A 26 -3.49 7.14 -12.86
C LEU A 26 -2.28 7.80 -13.50
N ALA A 27 -2.51 8.82 -14.34
CA ALA A 27 -1.46 9.70 -14.82
C ALA A 27 -0.87 10.51 -13.65
N LYS A 28 0.21 10.01 -13.04
CA LYS A 28 0.83 10.58 -11.82
C LYS A 28 1.29 12.04 -11.96
N THR A 29 1.51 12.53 -13.17
CA THR A 29 1.96 13.90 -13.44
C THR A 29 0.81 14.90 -13.54
N LEU A 30 -0.43 14.42 -13.65
CA LEU A 30 -1.59 15.27 -13.92
C LEU A 30 -2.29 15.65 -12.61
N ASN A 31 -2.15 16.90 -12.20
CA ASN A 31 -2.97 17.47 -11.14
C ASN A 31 -4.35 17.84 -11.72
N LYS A 32 -5.40 17.16 -11.26
CA LYS A 32 -6.77 17.35 -11.77
C LYS A 32 -7.27 18.80 -11.66
N ARG A 33 -6.81 19.54 -10.64
CA ARG A 33 -7.22 20.93 -10.41
C ARG A 33 -6.69 21.91 -11.47
N ASP A 34 -5.69 21.50 -12.25
CA ASP A 34 -5.11 22.30 -13.33
C ASP A 34 -5.81 22.02 -14.68
N ILE A 35 -6.82 21.14 -14.70
CA ILE A 35 -7.59 20.77 -15.89
C ILE A 35 -8.75 21.75 -16.06
N SER A 36 -8.86 22.31 -17.26
CA SER A 36 -10.00 23.15 -17.62
C SER A 36 -11.12 22.31 -18.19
N ALA A 37 -12.34 22.44 -17.66
CA ALA A 37 -13.50 21.68 -18.11
C ALA A 37 -14.57 22.59 -18.71
N SER A 38 -15.13 22.19 -19.84
CA SER A 38 -16.21 22.87 -20.55
C SER A 38 -17.18 21.86 -21.16
N GLY A 39 -18.38 22.25 -21.57
CA GLY A 39 -19.34 21.29 -22.11
C GLY A 39 -20.76 21.84 -22.22
N SER A 40 -21.72 20.93 -22.34
CA SER A 40 -23.15 21.25 -22.36
C SER A 40 -23.58 22.08 -21.14
N ALA A 41 -24.61 22.91 -21.32
CA ALA A 41 -25.12 23.76 -20.26
C ALA A 41 -25.65 22.92 -19.09
N ALA A 42 -25.05 23.08 -17.92
CA ALA A 42 -25.49 22.41 -16.71
C ALA A 42 -26.79 23.02 -16.16
N ARG A 43 -27.65 22.17 -15.60
CA ARG A 43 -28.78 22.54 -14.75
C ARG A 43 -28.35 22.69 -13.29
N LEU A 44 -27.46 21.81 -12.82
CA LEU A 44 -26.88 21.80 -11.49
C LEU A 44 -25.37 21.49 -11.60
N GLY A 45 -24.60 22.07 -10.68
CA GLY A 45 -23.13 22.05 -10.70
C GLY A 45 -22.53 22.58 -12.00
N SER A 46 -21.31 22.13 -12.31
CA SER A 46 -20.58 22.60 -13.49
C SER A 46 -19.64 21.51 -14.05
N PRO A 47 -19.19 21.64 -15.31
CA PRO A 47 -18.13 20.79 -15.84
C PRO A 47 -16.85 20.77 -14.99
N SER A 48 -16.49 21.88 -14.32
CA SER A 48 -15.27 21.94 -13.51
C SER A 48 -15.33 21.10 -12.24
N GLU A 49 -16.54 20.76 -11.75
CA GLU A 49 -16.70 19.82 -10.64
C GLU A 49 -16.29 18.40 -11.02
N THR A 50 -16.22 18.04 -12.32
CA THR A 50 -15.80 16.69 -12.72
C THR A 50 -14.29 16.43 -12.58
N VAL A 51 -13.50 17.42 -12.14
CA VAL A 51 -12.04 17.34 -12.03
C VAL A 51 -11.50 17.94 -10.73
N ASN A 52 -12.33 18.05 -9.70
CA ASN A 52 -11.95 18.73 -8.45
C ASN A 52 -11.56 17.79 -7.29
N GLY A 53 -11.65 16.46 -7.48
CA GLY A 53 -11.26 15.46 -6.47
C GLY A 53 -12.40 14.90 -5.62
N VAL A 54 -13.67 15.06 -6.02
CA VAL A 54 -14.83 14.53 -5.28
C VAL A 54 -15.61 13.49 -6.09
N PRO A 55 -15.30 12.19 -5.93
CA PRO A 55 -15.80 11.12 -6.81
C PRO A 55 -17.16 10.55 -6.40
N GLU A 56 -17.83 11.15 -5.42
CA GLU A 56 -19.09 10.64 -4.86
C GLU A 56 -20.09 11.75 -4.55
N PHE A 57 -21.35 11.53 -4.94
CA PHE A 57 -22.46 12.36 -4.49
C PHE A 57 -22.72 12.15 -3.00
N ALA A 58 -22.93 13.23 -2.25
CA ALA A 58 -23.15 13.14 -0.80
C ALA A 58 -24.40 12.31 -0.43
N ALA A 59 -25.50 12.46 -1.19
CA ALA A 59 -26.75 11.76 -0.94
C ALA A 59 -27.51 11.43 -2.23
N LYS A 60 -28.53 10.57 -2.12
CA LYS A 60 -29.54 10.38 -3.16
C LYS A 60 -30.47 11.59 -3.15
N TYR A 61 -30.40 12.44 -4.16
CA TYR A 61 -31.22 13.65 -4.21
C TYR A 61 -32.57 13.41 -4.92
N GLY A 62 -33.63 14.00 -4.36
CA GLY A 62 -34.95 14.05 -5.00
C GLY A 62 -34.95 15.03 -6.17
N THR A 63 -35.38 14.58 -7.35
CA THR A 63 -35.41 15.42 -8.56
C THR A 63 -36.80 15.52 -9.16
N LEU A 64 -37.05 16.58 -9.91
CA LEU A 64 -38.31 16.81 -10.65
C LEU A 64 -38.41 16.00 -11.95
N GLU A 65 -37.50 15.06 -12.16
CA GLU A 65 -37.51 14.13 -13.29
C GLU A 65 -38.53 13.02 -13.05
N LYS A 66 -38.94 12.29 -14.10
CA LYS A 66 -39.95 11.23 -13.96
C LYS A 66 -39.44 10.14 -13.00
N TYR A 67 -40.17 9.87 -11.93
CA TYR A 67 -39.75 8.98 -10.82
C TYR A 67 -38.45 9.42 -10.12
N GLY A 68 -38.05 10.70 -10.21
CA GLY A 68 -36.88 11.27 -9.53
C GLY A 68 -37.08 11.48 -8.04
N TRP A 69 -38.33 11.43 -7.59
CA TRP A 69 -38.71 11.54 -6.19
C TRP A 69 -39.78 10.49 -5.86
N PRO A 70 -39.39 9.31 -5.34
CA PRO A 70 -40.32 8.22 -5.03
C PRO A 70 -41.20 8.47 -3.78
N LEU A 71 -40.92 9.53 -3.01
CA LEU A 71 -41.62 9.90 -1.77
C LEU A 71 -41.60 8.81 -0.67
N ASP A 72 -40.65 7.88 -0.74
CA ASP A 72 -40.48 6.75 0.20
C ASP A 72 -39.55 7.09 1.38
N GLY A 73 -39.11 8.35 1.50
CA GLY A 73 -38.14 8.80 2.50
C GLY A 73 -36.66 8.49 2.15
N SER A 74 -36.38 7.85 1.01
CA SER A 74 -35.01 7.50 0.59
C SER A 74 -34.21 8.66 -0.01
N CYS A 75 -34.85 9.78 -0.35
CA CYS A 75 -34.23 10.92 -1.01
C CYS A 75 -34.03 12.09 -0.05
N ALA A 76 -32.85 12.70 -0.10
CA ALA A 76 -32.56 13.98 0.52
C ALA A 76 -33.02 15.14 -0.40
N VAL A 77 -33.33 16.28 0.22
CA VAL A 77 -33.53 17.54 -0.50
C VAL A 77 -32.16 18.09 -0.91
N PHE A 78 -32.08 18.65 -2.12
CA PHE A 78 -30.85 19.27 -2.59
C PHE A 78 -30.49 20.47 -1.70
N PRO A 79 -29.21 20.67 -1.30
CA PRO A 79 -28.84 21.79 -0.44
C PRO A 79 -29.02 23.12 -1.16
N ASP A 80 -29.40 24.17 -0.42
CA ASP A 80 -29.74 25.46 -1.03
C ASP A 80 -28.50 26.22 -1.57
N GLU A 81 -27.29 26.05 -1.00
CA GLU A 81 -26.02 26.60 -1.53
C GLU A 81 -24.75 25.81 -1.15
N GLY A 82 -23.73 25.86 -2.02
CA GLY A 82 -22.33 25.48 -1.70
C GLY A 82 -21.99 23.98 -1.71
N SER A 83 -22.94 23.11 -2.05
CA SER A 83 -22.72 21.67 -2.11
C SER A 83 -22.25 21.20 -3.48
N GLU A 84 -21.20 20.38 -3.49
CA GLU A 84 -20.75 19.55 -4.60
C GLU A 84 -21.92 18.84 -5.28
N ALA A 85 -22.23 19.25 -6.51
CA ALA A 85 -23.38 18.76 -7.26
C ALA A 85 -22.96 17.85 -8.41
N GLY A 86 -21.69 17.90 -8.83
CA GLY A 86 -21.19 17.25 -10.03
C GLY A 86 -21.74 17.89 -11.31
N PHE A 87 -21.51 17.25 -12.46
CA PHE A 87 -22.01 17.72 -13.74
C PHE A 87 -23.38 17.12 -14.09
N TRP A 88 -24.41 17.98 -14.06
CA TRP A 88 -25.78 17.65 -14.43
C TRP A 88 -26.24 18.48 -15.63
N PRO A 89 -26.12 17.98 -16.87
CA PRO A 89 -26.61 18.69 -18.07
C PRO A 89 -28.13 18.89 -18.05
N ARG A 90 -28.61 19.89 -18.78
CA ARG A 90 -30.05 20.22 -18.88
C ARG A 90 -30.85 19.19 -19.68
N GLU A 91 -30.17 18.48 -20.57
CA GLU A 91 -30.74 17.48 -21.46
C GLU A 91 -31.29 16.30 -20.66
N VAL A 92 -32.54 15.93 -20.94
CA VAL A 92 -33.22 14.78 -20.33
C VAL A 92 -33.36 13.71 -21.41
N SER A 93 -33.08 12.46 -21.05
CA SER A 93 -33.22 11.34 -21.98
C SER A 93 -34.67 11.06 -22.36
N GLY A 94 -34.87 10.55 -23.57
CA GLY A 94 -36.15 10.12 -24.10
C GLY A 94 -36.67 8.85 -23.44
N ALA A 95 -37.77 8.33 -23.98
CA ALA A 95 -38.38 7.08 -23.53
C ALA A 95 -37.50 5.85 -23.82
N ASP A 96 -36.59 5.95 -24.78
CA ASP A 96 -35.57 4.96 -25.15
C ASP A 96 -34.26 5.13 -24.37
N GLY A 97 -34.17 6.15 -23.50
CA GLY A 97 -32.95 6.48 -22.75
C GLY A 97 -31.92 7.29 -23.56
N ALA A 98 -32.17 7.64 -24.82
CA ALA A 98 -31.26 8.45 -25.63
C ALA A 98 -31.51 9.95 -25.45
N PHE A 99 -30.48 10.78 -25.57
CA PHE A 99 -30.63 12.23 -25.63
C PHE A 99 -31.00 12.67 -27.05
N SER A 100 -31.91 13.63 -27.18
CA SER A 100 -32.22 14.27 -28.47
C SER A 100 -31.05 15.08 -29.03
N SER A 101 -30.24 15.63 -28.13
CA SER A 101 -28.97 16.29 -28.41
C SER A 101 -27.93 15.68 -27.47
N PRO A 102 -26.87 15.03 -27.98
CA PRO A 102 -25.84 14.44 -27.13
C PRO A 102 -25.22 15.47 -26.20
N VAL A 103 -24.95 15.06 -24.96
CA VAL A 103 -24.26 15.89 -23.97
C VAL A 103 -22.77 15.81 -24.23
N THR A 104 -22.06 16.93 -24.17
CA THR A 104 -20.61 16.97 -24.34
C THR A 104 -19.90 17.48 -23.09
N LEU A 105 -18.70 16.94 -22.84
CA LEU A 105 -17.76 17.38 -21.82
C LEU A 105 -16.35 17.36 -22.42
N ARG A 106 -15.73 18.53 -22.54
CA ARG A 106 -14.36 18.72 -23.00
C ARG A 106 -13.46 19.08 -21.83
N LEU A 107 -12.38 18.32 -21.66
CA LEU A 107 -11.36 18.51 -20.65
C LEU A 107 -10.02 18.87 -21.32
N GLU A 108 -9.43 19.99 -20.94
CA GLU A 108 -8.17 20.50 -21.46
C GLU A 108 -7.06 20.35 -20.40
N LEU A 109 -5.96 19.72 -20.81
CA LEU A 109 -4.86 19.33 -19.95
C LEU A 109 -3.75 20.39 -19.95
N PRO A 110 -3.06 20.61 -18.81
CA PRO A 110 -2.00 21.61 -18.68
C PRO A 110 -0.72 21.27 -19.47
N GLU A 111 -0.52 19.99 -19.81
CA GLU A 111 0.58 19.48 -20.62
C GLU A 111 0.16 18.24 -21.42
N ASP A 112 0.93 17.89 -22.45
CA ASP A 112 0.71 16.68 -23.24
C ASP A 112 0.84 15.46 -22.33
N THR A 113 -0.26 14.70 -22.21
CA THR A 113 -0.36 13.63 -21.22
C THR A 113 -0.62 12.30 -21.89
N ASP A 114 0.00 11.25 -21.34
CA ASP A 114 -0.32 9.86 -21.66
C ASP A 114 -1.31 9.33 -20.61
N THR A 115 -2.46 8.81 -21.04
CA THR A 115 -3.43 8.21 -20.12
C THR A 115 -3.82 6.80 -20.51
N PHE A 116 -4.09 6.00 -19.48
CA PHE A 116 -4.54 4.62 -19.61
C PHE A 116 -6.03 4.58 -19.37
N GLY A 117 -6.79 5.13 -20.30
CA GLY A 117 -8.24 5.23 -20.19
C GLY A 117 -8.69 6.36 -19.27
N TRP A 118 -9.98 6.32 -18.94
CA TRP A 118 -10.63 7.25 -18.03
C TRP A 118 -11.61 6.49 -17.15
N THR A 119 -11.74 6.87 -15.88
CA THR A 119 -12.74 6.29 -14.97
C THR A 119 -13.79 7.34 -14.65
N PHE A 120 -15.06 7.03 -14.97
CA PHE A 120 -16.20 7.94 -14.82
C PHE A 120 -17.00 7.59 -13.57
N HIS A 121 -17.08 8.53 -12.64
CA HIS A 121 -17.84 8.38 -11.40
C HIS A 121 -19.28 8.85 -11.60
N PHE A 122 -20.22 7.91 -11.74
CA PHE A 122 -21.64 8.20 -11.94
C PHE A 122 -22.40 8.26 -10.60
N ASP A 123 -23.73 8.33 -10.63
CA ASP A 123 -24.59 8.35 -9.42
C ASP A 123 -25.11 6.92 -9.09
N PRO A 124 -24.37 6.11 -8.30
CA PRO A 124 -24.85 4.79 -7.90
C PRO A 124 -26.03 4.88 -6.92
N LYS A 125 -26.13 5.96 -6.12
CA LYS A 125 -27.19 6.15 -5.11
C LYS A 125 -28.55 6.40 -5.78
N GLY A 126 -28.54 7.16 -6.89
CA GLY A 126 -29.70 7.36 -7.76
C GLY A 126 -29.85 6.28 -8.85
N GLY A 127 -28.84 5.44 -9.06
CA GLY A 127 -28.83 4.41 -10.10
C GLY A 127 -28.79 4.98 -11.51
N VAL A 128 -28.23 6.18 -11.70
CA VAL A 128 -28.16 6.88 -12.98
C VAL A 128 -26.73 6.92 -13.51
N ARG A 129 -26.54 6.45 -14.75
CA ARG A 129 -25.27 6.48 -15.48
C ARG A 129 -25.50 6.73 -16.97
N ALA A 130 -24.44 7.07 -17.70
CA ALA A 130 -24.48 7.08 -19.15
C ALA A 130 -24.77 5.67 -19.69
N SER A 131 -25.32 5.56 -20.91
CA SER A 131 -25.48 4.29 -21.63
C SER A 131 -24.39 4.06 -22.67
N ARG A 132 -23.93 5.14 -23.32
CA ARG A 132 -22.89 5.12 -24.34
C ARG A 132 -22.07 6.41 -24.32
N ILE A 133 -20.76 6.27 -24.43
CA ILE A 133 -19.77 7.35 -24.40
C ILE A 133 -18.89 7.25 -25.64
N ARG A 134 -18.68 8.36 -26.34
CA ARG A 134 -17.62 8.54 -27.35
C ARG A 134 -16.55 9.44 -26.77
N ALA A 135 -15.28 9.05 -26.92
CA ALA A 135 -14.12 9.83 -26.51
C ALA A 135 -13.31 10.22 -27.75
N VAL A 136 -13.05 11.51 -27.92
CA VAL A 136 -12.20 12.07 -28.97
C VAL A 136 -11.04 12.83 -28.33
N CYS A 137 -9.81 12.42 -28.60
CA CYS A 137 -8.60 13.06 -28.06
C CYS A 137 -7.97 13.98 -29.11
N TYR A 138 -7.42 15.09 -28.66
CA TYR A 138 -6.83 16.14 -29.49
C TYR A 138 -5.40 16.43 -29.06
N ASP A 139 -4.50 16.71 -30.00
CA ASP A 139 -3.16 17.24 -29.72
C ASP A 139 -3.19 18.75 -29.40
N ALA A 140 -2.02 19.34 -29.15
CA ALA A 140 -1.89 20.78 -28.88
C ALA A 140 -2.28 21.68 -30.07
N GLY A 141 -2.42 21.13 -31.27
CA GLY A 141 -2.89 21.82 -32.47
C GLY A 141 -4.36 21.56 -32.80
N ASP A 142 -5.14 21.00 -31.87
CA ASP A 142 -6.54 20.58 -32.05
C ASP A 142 -6.76 19.51 -33.14
N ASN A 143 -5.73 18.73 -33.49
CA ASN A 143 -5.91 17.59 -34.39
C ASN A 143 -6.33 16.36 -33.59
N VAL A 144 -7.29 15.60 -34.15
CA VAL A 144 -7.74 14.34 -33.54
C VAL A 144 -6.61 13.31 -33.55
N THR A 145 -6.21 12.84 -32.38
CA THR A 145 -5.16 11.82 -32.20
C THR A 145 -5.72 10.44 -31.96
N ASP A 146 -6.88 10.34 -31.30
CA ASP A 146 -7.58 9.08 -31.06
C ASP A 146 -9.08 9.32 -30.98
N GLU A 147 -9.85 8.33 -31.42
CA GLU A 147 -11.31 8.33 -31.34
C GLU A 147 -11.79 6.92 -31.03
N SER A 148 -12.72 6.81 -30.07
CA SER A 148 -13.37 5.54 -29.76
C SER A 148 -14.75 5.73 -29.14
N GLU A 149 -15.54 4.66 -29.14
CA GLU A 149 -16.81 4.59 -28.42
C GLU A 149 -16.86 3.35 -27.51
N ALA A 150 -17.59 3.46 -26.40
CA ALA A 150 -17.88 2.35 -25.50
C ALA A 150 -19.29 2.42 -24.92
N PHE A 151 -19.84 1.25 -24.63
CA PHE A 151 -21.11 1.09 -23.91
C PHE A 151 -20.87 0.93 -22.42
N VAL A 152 -21.75 1.53 -21.61
CA VAL A 152 -21.63 1.53 -20.15
C VAL A 152 -22.56 0.46 -19.56
N ASP A 153 -21.96 -0.65 -19.19
CA ASP A 153 -22.62 -1.87 -18.69
C ASP A 153 -22.78 -1.91 -17.16
N GLY A 154 -22.05 -1.06 -16.42
CA GLY A 154 -21.95 -1.08 -14.97
C GLY A 154 -21.78 0.30 -14.33
N PHE A 155 -21.81 0.34 -12.99
CA PHE A 155 -21.30 1.48 -12.21
C PHE A 155 -19.81 1.31 -11.84
N GLY A 156 -19.21 0.16 -12.17
CA GLY A 156 -17.84 -0.20 -11.83
C GLY A 156 -17.74 -1.65 -11.33
N ASP A 157 -16.51 -2.13 -11.18
CA ASP A 157 -16.20 -3.43 -10.59
C ASP A 157 -16.20 -3.33 -9.06
N GLY A 158 -16.93 -4.20 -8.37
CA GLY A 158 -16.77 -4.39 -6.92
C GLY A 158 -17.18 -3.20 -6.03
N GLY A 159 -18.12 -2.36 -6.49
CA GLY A 159 -18.72 -1.31 -5.66
C GLY A 159 -17.90 -0.02 -5.50
N VAL A 160 -17.03 0.31 -6.46
CA VAL A 160 -16.58 1.70 -6.66
C VAL A 160 -17.59 2.40 -7.56
N SER A 161 -17.88 3.68 -7.33
CA SER A 161 -18.79 4.51 -8.15
C SER A 161 -18.29 4.77 -9.59
N GLY A 162 -17.12 4.24 -9.95
CA GLY A 162 -16.39 4.54 -11.17
C GLY A 162 -16.45 3.42 -12.22
N TRP A 163 -16.96 3.72 -13.42
CA TRP A 163 -16.89 2.85 -14.59
C TRP A 163 -15.67 3.21 -15.44
N SER A 164 -14.82 2.22 -15.77
CA SER A 164 -13.56 2.44 -16.48
C SER A 164 -13.69 2.27 -18.00
N TYR A 165 -13.37 3.33 -18.73
CA TYR A 165 -13.18 3.35 -20.17
C TYR A 165 -11.75 2.93 -20.52
N ASN A 166 -11.56 1.67 -20.91
CA ASN A 166 -10.23 1.12 -21.20
C ASN A 166 -9.75 1.51 -22.60
N ARG A 167 -8.99 2.62 -22.71
CA ARG A 167 -8.37 3.06 -23.96
C ARG A 167 -7.03 3.76 -23.72
N PHE A 168 -5.96 3.23 -24.30
CA PHE A 168 -4.66 3.85 -24.16
C PHE A 168 -4.45 4.94 -25.21
N VAL A 169 -4.18 6.16 -24.74
CA VAL A 169 -3.94 7.34 -25.59
C VAL A 169 -2.66 8.03 -25.13
N ARG A 170 -1.84 8.50 -26.09
CA ARG A 170 -0.57 9.17 -25.82
C ARG A 170 -0.57 10.60 -26.34
N GLY A 171 0.14 11.47 -25.63
CA GLY A 171 0.52 12.81 -26.07
C GLY A 171 -0.65 13.68 -26.50
N TYR A 172 -1.77 13.62 -25.78
CA TYR A 172 -2.94 14.45 -26.08
C TYR A 172 -3.05 15.62 -25.09
N ARG A 173 -3.65 16.70 -25.56
CA ARG A 173 -3.82 17.99 -24.86
C ARG A 173 -5.26 18.22 -24.42
N ALA A 174 -6.23 17.63 -25.11
CA ALA A 174 -7.63 17.71 -24.74
C ALA A 174 -8.38 16.42 -25.06
N VAL A 175 -9.44 16.13 -24.31
CA VAL A 175 -10.37 15.04 -24.60
C VAL A 175 -11.80 15.56 -24.55
N GLU A 176 -12.59 15.20 -25.56
CA GLU A 176 -14.03 15.46 -25.62
C GLU A 176 -14.81 14.16 -25.47
N PHE A 177 -15.61 14.10 -24.41
CA PHE A 177 -16.57 13.04 -24.17
C PHE A 177 -17.95 13.45 -24.67
N THR A 178 -18.55 12.60 -25.50
CA THR A 178 -19.93 12.72 -25.95
C THR A 178 -20.77 11.61 -25.34
N PHE A 179 -21.79 11.96 -24.57
CA PHE A 179 -22.74 11.04 -23.95
C PHE A 179 -24.03 10.99 -24.79
N TYR A 180 -24.44 9.79 -25.21
CA TYR A 180 -25.60 9.63 -26.09
C TYR A 180 -26.91 9.34 -25.36
N GLY A 181 -26.85 8.99 -24.07
CA GLY A 181 -28.03 8.64 -23.31
C GLY A 181 -27.71 8.17 -21.90
N THR A 182 -28.75 7.81 -21.16
CA THR A 182 -28.69 7.25 -19.81
C THR A 182 -29.22 5.82 -19.77
N ASN A 183 -28.86 5.06 -18.74
CA ASN A 183 -29.37 3.71 -18.50
C ASN A 183 -30.87 3.66 -18.18
N LEU A 184 -31.43 4.76 -17.67
CA LEU A 184 -32.86 4.90 -17.34
C LEU A 184 -33.49 5.98 -18.23
N PRO A 185 -34.73 5.79 -18.72
CA PRO A 185 -35.44 6.78 -19.52
C PRO A 185 -35.87 7.98 -18.68
N HIS A 186 -36.03 9.14 -19.31
CA HIS A 186 -36.44 10.39 -18.67
C HIS A 186 -35.53 10.84 -17.52
N ARG A 187 -34.22 10.63 -17.69
CA ARG A 187 -33.16 11.03 -16.75
C ARG A 187 -32.13 11.95 -17.39
N MET A 188 -31.57 12.83 -16.58
CA MET A 188 -30.37 13.62 -16.84
C MET A 188 -29.14 12.74 -16.58
N LEU A 189 -28.03 13.06 -17.26
CA LEU A 189 -26.74 12.50 -16.87
C LEU A 189 -26.36 13.02 -15.49
N ARG A 190 -25.73 12.18 -14.67
CA ARG A 190 -25.16 12.56 -13.38
C ARG A 190 -23.74 12.05 -13.31
N LEU A 191 -22.78 12.96 -13.41
CA LEU A 191 -21.35 12.64 -13.39
C LEU A 191 -20.70 13.41 -12.25
N ALA A 192 -20.17 12.72 -11.26
CA ALA A 192 -19.45 13.32 -10.13
C ALA A 192 -18.04 13.71 -10.56
N GLU A 193 -17.27 12.76 -11.11
CA GLU A 193 -15.84 12.97 -11.40
C GLU A 193 -15.37 12.13 -12.60
N VAL A 194 -14.30 12.58 -13.26
CA VAL A 194 -13.53 11.83 -14.25
C VAL A 194 -12.07 11.72 -13.82
N ASP A 195 -11.61 10.47 -13.66
CA ASP A 195 -10.22 10.15 -13.38
C ASP A 195 -9.48 9.83 -14.66
N PHE A 196 -8.26 10.37 -14.81
CA PHE A 196 -7.39 10.11 -15.94
C PHE A 196 -6.55 8.86 -15.68
N GLY A 197 -7.17 7.72 -15.94
CA GLY A 197 -6.61 6.40 -15.71
C GLY A 197 -7.67 5.34 -15.44
N ILE A 198 -7.20 4.13 -15.18
CA ILE A 198 -8.07 3.00 -14.81
C ILE A 198 -7.83 2.61 -13.36
N THR A 199 -8.93 2.40 -12.65
CA THR A 199 -8.93 1.85 -11.29
C THR A 199 -9.57 0.48 -11.35
N LYS A 200 -8.77 -0.58 -11.16
CA LYS A 200 -9.27 -1.95 -11.07
C LYS A 200 -9.33 -2.37 -9.61
N ARG A 201 -10.49 -2.78 -9.16
CA ARG A 201 -10.72 -3.29 -7.81
C ARG A 201 -11.01 -4.78 -7.84
N PHE A 202 -10.28 -5.52 -7.01
CA PHE A 202 -10.52 -6.92 -6.72
C PHE A 202 -11.19 -7.01 -5.34
N THR A 203 -12.27 -7.77 -5.27
CA THR A 203 -13.09 -7.97 -4.07
C THR A 203 -13.25 -9.46 -3.76
N ARG A 204 -14.01 -9.80 -2.71
CA ARG A 204 -14.30 -11.18 -2.31
C ARG A 204 -14.77 -12.09 -3.45
N ASP A 205 -15.49 -11.54 -4.42
CA ASP A 205 -16.07 -12.31 -5.54
C ASP A 205 -15.03 -12.65 -6.60
N THR A 206 -13.94 -11.88 -6.66
CA THR A 206 -12.88 -12.03 -7.65
C THR A 206 -11.60 -12.64 -7.07
N ILE A 207 -11.30 -12.39 -5.80
CA ILE A 207 -10.07 -12.85 -5.14
C ILE A 207 -10.28 -14.28 -4.67
N THR A 208 -9.42 -15.19 -5.12
CA THR A 208 -9.39 -16.58 -4.64
C THR A 208 -8.47 -16.75 -3.43
N GLU A 209 -7.29 -16.12 -3.45
CA GLU A 209 -6.35 -16.13 -2.33
C GLU A 209 -5.60 -14.79 -2.31
N ALA A 210 -5.40 -14.18 -1.16
CA ALA A 210 -4.47 -13.08 -0.95
C ALA A 210 -3.63 -13.35 0.30
N ARG A 211 -2.33 -13.12 0.21
CA ARG A 211 -1.37 -13.28 1.29
C ARG A 211 -0.54 -12.02 1.43
N ILE A 212 -0.56 -11.42 2.61
CA ILE A 212 0.19 -10.21 2.94
C ILE A 212 1.19 -10.54 4.04
N ARG A 213 2.45 -10.20 3.80
CA ARG A 213 3.57 -10.46 4.71
C ARG A 213 4.22 -9.16 5.14
N TYR A 214 4.37 -9.02 6.44
CA TYR A 214 5.12 -7.98 7.12
C TYR A 214 6.17 -8.62 8.01
N GLY A 215 7.29 -7.93 8.24
CA GLY A 215 8.33 -8.45 9.10
C GLY A 215 9.31 -7.38 9.58
N MET A 216 10.07 -7.74 10.59
CA MET A 216 11.16 -7.00 11.17
C MET A 216 12.10 -7.97 11.89
N ALA A 217 13.41 -7.72 11.84
CA ALA A 217 14.38 -8.42 12.67
C ALA A 217 14.71 -7.58 13.92
N PRO A 218 14.40 -8.04 15.15
CA PRO A 218 14.66 -7.28 16.38
C PRO A 218 16.13 -6.93 16.60
N ASP A 219 17.05 -7.74 16.09
CA ASP A 219 18.51 -7.58 16.17
C ASP A 219 19.11 -6.78 14.98
N GLY A 220 18.27 -6.32 14.06
CA GLY A 220 18.71 -5.61 12.85
C GLY A 220 19.48 -6.50 11.86
N SER A 221 19.38 -7.83 11.96
CA SER A 221 20.03 -8.77 11.03
C SER A 221 19.41 -8.76 9.63
N ALA A 222 18.14 -8.35 9.51
CA ALA A 222 17.43 -8.22 8.24
C ALA A 222 16.53 -6.97 8.21
N PHE A 223 16.37 -6.41 7.01
CA PHE A 223 15.35 -5.42 6.71
C PHE A 223 14.38 -6.03 5.70
N PRO A 224 13.41 -6.86 6.11
CA PRO A 224 12.52 -7.56 5.18
C PRO A 224 11.57 -6.59 4.48
N ALA A 225 11.38 -6.80 3.17
CA ALA A 225 10.41 -6.03 2.39
C ALA A 225 9.00 -6.57 2.64
N LYS A 226 8.02 -5.69 2.83
CA LYS A 226 6.62 -6.11 2.83
C LYS A 226 6.26 -6.69 1.48
N LYS A 227 5.41 -7.72 1.50
CA LYS A 227 5.02 -8.44 0.28
C LYS A 227 3.54 -8.76 0.28
N ILE A 228 2.90 -8.55 -0.87
CA ILE A 228 1.57 -9.08 -1.14
C ILE A 228 1.61 -10.00 -2.35
N ASP A 229 1.01 -11.17 -2.20
CA ASP A 229 0.79 -12.16 -3.24
C ASP A 229 -0.70 -12.44 -3.31
N PHE A 230 -1.38 -12.18 -4.43
CA PHE A 230 -2.79 -12.53 -4.57
C PHE A 230 -3.11 -13.18 -5.91
N THR A 231 -4.13 -14.02 -5.90
CA THR A 231 -4.66 -14.77 -7.02
C THR A 231 -6.13 -14.42 -7.19
N PHE A 232 -6.55 -14.17 -8.42
CA PHE A 232 -7.92 -13.76 -8.73
C PHE A 232 -8.43 -14.44 -10.01
N ASP A 233 -9.75 -14.46 -10.14
CA ASP A 233 -10.47 -15.00 -11.29
C ASP A 233 -10.23 -14.14 -12.55
N ASN A 234 -9.85 -14.81 -13.62
CA ASN A 234 -9.54 -14.29 -14.94
C ASN A 234 -10.29 -15.08 -16.04
N ALA A 235 -11.48 -15.60 -15.71
CA ALA A 235 -12.32 -16.32 -16.66
C ALA A 235 -12.74 -15.49 -17.88
N ASP A 236 -12.87 -14.16 -17.72
CA ASP A 236 -13.16 -13.21 -18.81
C ASP A 236 -11.98 -13.03 -19.78
N GLY A 237 -10.79 -13.55 -19.42
CA GLY A 237 -9.58 -13.42 -20.21
C GLY A 237 -9.06 -11.98 -20.32
N ALA A 238 -9.55 -11.06 -19.49
CA ALA A 238 -9.11 -9.67 -19.46
C ALA A 238 -7.61 -9.56 -19.14
N PHE A 239 -7.07 -10.52 -18.39
CA PHE A 239 -5.65 -10.70 -18.11
C PHE A 239 -5.07 -11.79 -19.01
N ASN A 240 -4.87 -11.47 -20.28
CA ASN A 240 -4.12 -12.30 -21.21
C ASN A 240 -2.81 -11.61 -21.60
N VAL A 241 -1.67 -12.14 -21.15
CA VAL A 241 -0.30 -11.65 -21.43
C VAL A 241 -0.02 -11.61 -22.94
N LEU A 242 -0.70 -12.44 -23.71
CA LEU A 242 -0.53 -12.56 -25.16
C LEU A 242 -1.56 -11.73 -25.95
N SER A 243 -2.48 -11.03 -25.28
CA SER A 243 -3.42 -10.14 -25.96
C SER A 243 -2.80 -8.75 -26.13
N PRO A 244 -2.63 -8.25 -27.38
CA PRO A 244 -2.14 -6.90 -27.64
C PRO A 244 -3.05 -5.80 -27.07
N ALA A 245 -4.31 -6.11 -26.78
CA ALA A 245 -5.31 -5.21 -26.21
C ALA A 245 -5.64 -5.51 -24.74
N GLY A 246 -4.94 -6.48 -24.11
CA GLY A 246 -5.21 -6.88 -22.74
C GLY A 246 -4.69 -5.88 -21.70
N VAL A 247 -5.38 -5.78 -20.56
CA VAL A 247 -5.03 -4.92 -19.42
C VAL A 247 -3.59 -5.19 -18.91
N TYR A 248 -3.03 -6.36 -19.24
CA TYR A 248 -1.69 -6.82 -18.85
C TYR A 248 -0.52 -6.00 -19.43
N GLN A 249 -0.62 -5.38 -20.62
CA GLN A 249 0.46 -4.50 -21.12
C GLN A 249 0.76 -3.34 -20.15
N TYR A 250 -0.20 -3.05 -19.29
CA TYR A 250 -0.19 -1.91 -18.41
C TYR A 250 0.25 -2.28 -17.00
N TRP A 251 0.45 -3.55 -16.66
CA TRP A 251 1.06 -3.97 -15.39
C TRP A 251 2.58 -3.81 -15.50
N ARG A 252 3.04 -2.57 -15.36
CA ARG A 252 4.47 -2.25 -15.39
C ARG A 252 5.05 -2.37 -13.99
N ASN A 253 6.29 -2.84 -13.90
CA ASN A 253 7.05 -2.82 -12.66
C ASN A 253 7.03 -1.40 -12.07
N GLY A 254 6.61 -1.26 -10.81
CA GLY A 254 6.58 0.03 -10.10
C GLY A 254 5.22 0.72 -10.00
N GLN A 255 4.13 0.12 -10.48
CA GLN A 255 2.78 0.65 -10.24
C GLN A 255 2.29 0.39 -8.83
N THR A 256 1.54 1.35 -8.29
CA THR A 256 1.05 1.34 -6.93
C THR A 256 -0.20 0.47 -6.80
N LEU A 257 -0.19 -0.38 -5.80
CA LEU A 257 -1.28 -1.27 -5.40
C LEU A 257 -1.60 -1.01 -3.94
N THR A 258 -2.88 -0.86 -3.61
CA THR A 258 -3.33 -0.68 -2.22
C THR A 258 -4.19 -1.86 -1.81
N ALA A 259 -4.08 -2.27 -0.55
CA ALA A 259 -4.86 -3.37 -0.01
C ALA A 259 -5.61 -2.91 1.23
N LYS A 260 -6.85 -3.36 1.39
CA LYS A 260 -7.68 -3.13 2.58
C LYS A 260 -8.33 -4.45 2.96
N LEU A 261 -8.39 -4.72 4.25
CA LEU A 261 -9.17 -5.83 4.80
C LEU A 261 -10.37 -5.25 5.54
N LYS A 262 -11.52 -5.90 5.44
CA LYS A 262 -12.73 -5.49 6.15
C LYS A 262 -13.16 -6.55 7.13
N ILE A 263 -13.60 -6.11 8.30
CA ILE A 263 -14.32 -6.93 9.28
C ILE A 263 -15.58 -6.18 9.67
N GLY A 264 -16.75 -6.81 9.55
CA GLY A 264 -18.01 -6.19 9.97
C GLY A 264 -18.35 -4.90 9.22
N GLY A 265 -17.83 -4.72 8.00
CA GLY A 265 -18.01 -3.53 7.16
C GLY A 265 -16.97 -2.43 7.36
N GLU A 266 -16.22 -2.42 8.47
CA GLU A 266 -15.13 -1.47 8.69
C GLU A 266 -13.86 -1.91 7.95
N ALA A 267 -13.20 -0.98 7.25
CA ALA A 267 -12.02 -1.27 6.45
C ALA A 267 -10.73 -0.82 7.15
N VAL A 268 -9.81 -1.76 7.36
CA VAL A 268 -8.46 -1.50 7.83
C VAL A 268 -7.51 -1.52 6.64
N ASP A 269 -6.76 -0.43 6.46
CA ASP A 269 -5.77 -0.33 5.39
C ASP A 269 -4.53 -1.18 5.69
N MET A 270 -4.13 -1.97 4.69
CA MET A 270 -2.99 -2.89 4.72
C MET A 270 -1.73 -2.26 4.10
N GLY A 271 -1.85 -1.03 3.61
CA GLY A 271 -0.76 -0.24 3.06
C GLY A 271 -0.58 -0.40 1.56
N SER A 272 0.45 0.29 1.08
CA SER A 272 0.77 0.42 -0.35
C SER A 272 1.94 -0.46 -0.75
N PHE A 273 1.85 -1.01 -1.96
CA PHE A 273 2.82 -1.90 -2.58
C PHE A 273 3.09 -1.47 -4.02
N PHE A 274 4.20 -1.94 -4.58
CA PHE A 274 4.59 -1.76 -5.96
C PHE A 274 4.59 -3.11 -6.67
N VAL A 275 3.85 -3.21 -7.76
CA VAL A 275 3.80 -4.44 -8.57
C VAL A 275 5.21 -4.76 -9.07
N THR A 276 5.63 -6.01 -8.87
CA THR A 276 6.94 -6.51 -9.28
C THR A 276 6.85 -7.69 -10.24
N ARG A 277 5.73 -8.43 -10.20
CA ARG A 277 5.50 -9.57 -11.07
C ARG A 277 4.00 -9.83 -11.23
N ALA A 278 3.59 -10.17 -12.44
CA ALA A 278 2.28 -10.74 -12.73
C ALA A 278 2.46 -12.00 -13.58
N GLN A 279 1.63 -13.01 -13.37
CA GLN A 279 1.71 -14.31 -14.05
C GLN A 279 0.31 -14.88 -14.24
N ILE A 280 0.13 -15.66 -15.31
CA ILE A 280 -1.11 -16.39 -15.57
C ILE A 280 -0.92 -17.85 -15.12
N GLY A 281 -1.93 -18.40 -14.43
CA GLY A 281 -1.98 -19.80 -14.02
C GLY A 281 -2.08 -20.76 -15.22
N LYS A 282 -1.75 -22.03 -15.01
CA LYS A 282 -1.66 -23.05 -16.08
C LYS A 282 -2.94 -23.20 -16.92
N ASN A 283 -4.11 -22.91 -16.34
CA ASN A 283 -5.42 -23.02 -16.98
C ASN A 283 -5.96 -21.67 -17.53
N ARG A 284 -5.19 -20.58 -17.50
CA ARG A 284 -5.57 -19.21 -17.89
C ARG A 284 -6.70 -18.54 -17.08
N LEU A 285 -7.53 -19.31 -16.38
CA LEU A 285 -8.65 -18.84 -15.57
C LEU A 285 -8.22 -18.11 -14.30
N LEU A 286 -6.96 -18.25 -13.87
CA LEU A 286 -6.44 -17.56 -12.69
C LEU A 286 -5.24 -16.73 -13.07
N ALA A 287 -5.14 -15.53 -12.51
CA ALA A 287 -3.96 -14.69 -12.58
C ALA A 287 -3.41 -14.44 -11.18
N ARG A 288 -2.08 -14.36 -11.07
CA ARG A 288 -1.37 -14.12 -9.83
C ARG A 288 -0.49 -12.90 -9.94
N VAL A 289 -0.56 -12.06 -8.92
CA VAL A 289 0.22 -10.83 -8.81
C VAL A 289 1.07 -10.89 -7.55
N THR A 290 2.30 -10.40 -7.69
CA THR A 290 3.23 -10.18 -6.58
C THR A 290 3.68 -8.72 -6.58
N ALA A 291 3.53 -8.07 -5.43
CA ALA A 291 3.95 -6.70 -5.19
C ALA A 291 4.74 -6.59 -3.88
N HIS A 292 5.65 -5.61 -3.82
CA HIS A 292 6.52 -5.35 -2.68
C HIS A 292 6.57 -3.86 -2.35
N ASP A 293 7.00 -3.49 -1.16
CA ASP A 293 7.15 -2.08 -0.77
C ASP A 293 8.44 -1.40 -1.29
N ALA A 294 8.66 -0.16 -0.87
CA ALA A 294 9.85 0.63 -1.21
C ALA A 294 11.16 -0.04 -0.75
N CYS A 295 11.15 -0.87 0.30
CA CYS A 295 12.33 -1.61 0.75
C CYS A 295 12.86 -2.53 -0.36
N TRP A 296 11.98 -3.09 -1.20
CA TRP A 296 12.38 -3.92 -2.33
C TRP A 296 13.13 -3.13 -3.40
N LEU A 297 12.72 -1.87 -3.67
CA LEU A 297 13.39 -1.00 -4.64
C LEU A 297 14.80 -0.61 -4.18
N LEU A 298 14.98 -0.35 -2.87
CA LEU A 298 16.25 0.04 -2.27
C LEU A 298 17.33 -1.05 -2.40
N ALA A 299 16.95 -2.32 -2.50
CA ALA A 299 17.89 -3.44 -2.70
C ALA A 299 18.58 -3.39 -4.07
N ASN A 300 17.97 -2.74 -5.06
CA ASN A 300 18.50 -2.64 -6.44
C ASN A 300 19.24 -1.32 -6.70
N GLN A 301 19.42 -0.48 -5.68
CA GLN A 301 20.04 0.83 -5.79
C GLN A 301 21.35 0.86 -5.02
N ARG A 302 22.46 1.18 -5.71
CA ARG A 302 23.76 1.36 -5.05
C ARG A 302 23.75 2.59 -4.14
N PHE A 303 24.44 2.47 -3.02
CA PHE A 303 24.66 3.57 -2.10
C PHE A 303 26.02 4.23 -2.35
N TYR A 304 26.04 5.56 -2.28
CA TYR A 304 27.24 6.38 -2.39
C TYR A 304 27.28 7.36 -1.22
N PRO A 305 28.17 7.15 -0.22
CA PRO A 305 28.27 8.00 0.97
C PRO A 305 28.73 9.43 0.66
N GLY A 306 29.43 9.65 -0.45
CA GLY A 306 29.93 10.98 -0.83
C GLY A 306 30.91 11.55 0.21
N SER A 307 30.75 12.83 0.57
CA SER A 307 31.60 13.49 1.57
C SER A 307 31.50 12.89 2.97
N LEU A 308 30.37 12.24 3.31
CA LEU A 308 30.16 11.63 4.63
C LEU A 308 31.12 10.46 4.90
N ALA A 309 31.68 9.83 3.86
CA ALA A 309 32.69 8.79 4.00
C ALA A 309 34.02 9.29 4.60
N SER A 310 34.25 10.60 4.63
CA SER A 310 35.47 11.18 5.22
C SER A 310 35.33 11.42 6.74
N LEU A 311 34.11 11.51 7.25
CA LEU A 311 33.84 11.81 8.65
C LEU A 311 34.01 10.56 9.52
N PRO A 312 34.61 10.67 10.72
CA PRO A 312 34.76 9.54 11.64
C PRO A 312 33.42 9.06 12.22
N SER A 313 32.46 9.99 12.36
CA SER A 313 31.11 9.72 12.82
C SER A 313 30.14 10.75 12.25
N VAL A 314 28.92 10.32 11.97
CA VAL A 314 27.81 11.11 11.42
C VAL A 314 26.57 10.83 12.27
N ARG A 315 25.62 11.76 12.32
CA ARG A 315 24.33 11.50 12.97
C ARG A 315 23.50 10.52 12.14
N LEU A 316 22.72 9.67 12.81
CA LEU A 316 21.85 8.70 12.15
C LEU A 316 20.87 9.36 11.18
N ASP A 317 20.29 10.50 11.54
CA ASP A 317 19.34 11.23 10.69
C ASP A 317 19.96 11.68 9.37
N GLU A 318 21.14 12.28 9.42
CA GLU A 318 21.91 12.69 8.24
C GLU A 318 22.32 11.49 7.38
N ALA A 319 22.79 10.40 8.01
CA ALA A 319 23.20 9.20 7.30
C ALA A 319 22.04 8.49 6.57
N VAL A 320 20.88 8.38 7.23
CA VAL A 320 19.67 7.78 6.65
C VAL A 320 19.10 8.68 5.55
N THR A 321 19.09 10.00 5.76
CA THR A 321 18.68 10.96 4.72
C THR A 321 19.54 10.81 3.47
N LYS A 322 20.86 10.63 3.63
CA LYS A 322 21.75 10.35 2.50
C LYS A 322 21.44 9.02 1.82
N ALA A 323 21.14 7.97 2.59
CA ALA A 323 20.79 6.65 2.05
C ALA A 323 19.46 6.65 1.27
N LEU A 324 18.55 7.58 1.60
CA LEU A 324 17.24 7.72 0.95
C LEU A 324 17.20 8.84 -0.11
N GLU A 325 18.34 9.41 -0.50
CA GLU A 325 18.38 10.48 -1.49
C GLU A 325 17.71 10.05 -2.82
N GLY A 326 16.69 10.82 -3.24
CA GLY A 326 15.86 10.50 -4.41
C GLY A 326 14.72 9.51 -4.16
N SER A 327 14.40 9.20 -2.90
CA SER A 327 13.21 8.45 -2.48
C SER A 327 12.28 9.36 -1.69
N ASP A 328 10.97 9.21 -1.90
CA ASP A 328 9.92 9.95 -1.15
C ASP A 328 9.58 9.32 0.21
N LEU A 329 10.45 8.43 0.72
CA LEU A 329 10.19 7.67 1.94
C LEU A 329 10.37 8.56 3.18
N ALA A 330 9.28 8.80 3.91
CA ALA A 330 9.34 9.46 5.21
C ALA A 330 9.99 8.54 6.26
N VAL A 331 10.65 9.14 7.26
CA VAL A 331 11.37 8.41 8.32
C VAL A 331 10.94 8.89 9.69
N ASP A 332 10.71 7.96 10.60
CA ASP A 332 10.56 8.21 12.03
C ASP A 332 11.65 7.46 12.81
N PHE A 333 12.52 8.26 13.45
CA PHE A 333 13.68 7.77 14.21
C PHE A 333 13.34 7.40 15.67
N GLY A 334 12.13 7.65 16.17
CA GLY A 334 11.77 7.36 17.57
C GLY A 334 12.72 7.99 18.60
N GLY A 335 13.32 9.14 18.30
CA GLY A 335 14.31 9.83 19.14
C GLY A 335 15.78 9.44 18.91
N LEU A 336 16.08 8.54 17.97
CA LEU A 336 17.44 8.04 17.70
C LEU A 336 18.24 8.86 16.69
N GLY A 337 17.67 9.94 16.12
CA GLY A 337 18.29 10.66 15.01
C GLY A 337 19.71 11.20 15.30
N ALA A 338 20.01 11.55 16.55
CA ALA A 338 21.32 12.05 16.96
C ALA A 338 22.34 10.96 17.33
N GLU A 339 21.97 9.67 17.28
CA GLU A 339 22.91 8.58 17.59
C GLU A 339 24.06 8.57 16.57
N PRO A 340 25.32 8.41 17.02
CA PRO A 340 26.47 8.43 16.13
C PRO A 340 26.62 7.10 15.38
N VAL A 341 26.75 7.19 14.06
CA VAL A 341 27.00 6.08 13.13
C VAL A 341 28.17 6.42 12.21
N SER A 342 28.68 5.45 11.47
CA SER A 342 29.75 5.63 10.47
C SER A 342 29.21 5.36 9.07
N LEU A 343 29.66 6.15 8.10
CA LEU A 343 29.48 5.91 6.66
C LEU A 343 30.81 5.75 5.92
N ARG A 344 31.88 5.40 6.65
CA ARG A 344 33.20 5.07 6.10
C ARG A 344 33.20 3.70 5.41
N ILE A 345 32.33 3.54 4.43
CA ILE A 345 32.10 2.29 3.70
C ILE A 345 32.44 2.45 2.22
N ARG A 346 32.75 1.33 1.56
CA ARG A 346 32.97 1.27 0.11
C ARG A 346 31.64 1.41 -0.64
N ASN A 347 31.73 1.83 -1.90
CA ASN A 347 30.59 2.01 -2.80
C ASN A 347 30.06 0.68 -3.39
N THR A 348 30.15 -0.40 -2.61
CA THR A 348 29.78 -1.77 -3.00
C THR A 348 28.40 -2.17 -2.48
N HIS A 349 27.92 -1.52 -1.42
CA HIS A 349 26.66 -1.87 -0.76
C HIS A 349 25.45 -1.23 -1.45
N ASP A 350 24.32 -1.92 -1.40
CA ASP A 350 23.01 -1.36 -1.77
C ASP A 350 22.40 -0.54 -0.63
N ARG A 351 21.45 0.34 -0.96
CA ARG A 351 20.83 1.25 0.02
C ARG A 351 20.09 0.50 1.13
N ARG A 352 19.45 -0.63 0.83
CA ARG A 352 18.72 -1.44 1.83
C ARG A 352 19.70 -2.02 2.86
N THR A 353 20.82 -2.57 2.40
CA THR A 353 21.88 -3.12 3.26
C THR A 353 22.50 -2.03 4.13
N VAL A 354 22.74 -0.83 3.58
CA VAL A 354 23.26 0.30 4.36
C VAL A 354 22.28 0.75 5.44
N LEU A 355 20.98 0.89 5.12
CA LEU A 355 19.95 1.24 6.12
C LEU A 355 19.88 0.22 7.26
N ARG A 356 20.00 -1.07 6.92
CA ARG A 356 20.10 -2.15 7.91
C ARG A 356 21.31 -1.97 8.83
N TYR A 357 22.49 -1.74 8.26
CA TYR A 357 23.71 -1.49 9.03
C TYR A 357 23.59 -0.27 9.95
N LEU A 358 23.00 0.82 9.45
CA LEU A 358 22.81 2.05 10.22
C LEU A 358 21.87 1.85 11.41
N ALA A 359 20.74 1.16 11.21
CA ALA A 359 19.81 0.86 12.30
C ALA A 359 20.45 -0.04 13.36
N GLN A 360 21.17 -1.08 12.94
CA GLN A 360 21.87 -1.99 13.84
C GLN A 360 22.99 -1.27 14.62
N ALA A 361 23.74 -0.36 13.97
CA ALA A 361 24.74 0.48 14.63
C ALA A 361 24.12 1.43 15.67
N ALA A 362 22.88 1.88 15.44
CA ALA A 362 22.10 2.67 16.38
C ALA A 362 21.38 1.84 17.47
N ARG A 363 21.58 0.51 17.49
CA ARG A 363 20.95 -0.45 18.40
C ARG A 363 19.43 -0.48 18.27
N ALA A 364 18.95 -0.50 17.04
CA ALA A 364 17.54 -0.42 16.70
C ALA A 364 17.17 -1.43 15.59
N ALA A 365 15.88 -1.77 15.56
CA ALA A 365 15.28 -2.49 14.46
C ALA A 365 14.68 -1.50 13.45
N LEU A 366 14.48 -1.97 12.21
CA LEU A 366 13.88 -1.18 11.15
C LEU A 366 12.80 -1.95 10.38
N TRP A 367 11.74 -1.23 9.99
CA TRP A 367 10.67 -1.73 9.14
C TRP A 367 9.92 -0.56 8.48
N ILE A 368 9.16 -0.83 7.43
CA ILE A 368 8.25 0.16 6.83
C ILE A 368 6.85 -0.16 7.32
N ASP A 369 6.20 0.78 8.01
CA ASP A 369 4.82 0.61 8.45
C ASP A 369 3.82 0.67 7.29
N ARG A 370 2.53 0.48 7.55
CA ARG A 370 1.52 0.46 6.50
C ARG A 370 1.25 1.84 5.88
N ASP A 371 1.57 2.93 6.58
CA ASP A 371 1.51 4.30 6.05
C ASP A 371 2.67 4.62 5.09
N GLY A 372 3.64 3.72 4.97
CA GLY A 372 4.82 3.91 4.12
C GLY A 372 5.92 4.71 4.81
N VAL A 373 5.91 4.79 6.14
CA VAL A 373 6.96 5.45 6.93
C VAL A 373 7.99 4.41 7.36
N LEU A 374 9.27 4.71 7.12
CA LEU A 374 10.39 3.93 7.67
C LEU A 374 10.50 4.19 9.17
N ARG A 375 10.21 3.18 9.98
CA ARG A 375 10.39 3.21 11.43
C ARG A 375 11.78 2.68 11.77
N ILE A 376 12.53 3.45 12.54
CA ILE A 376 13.78 3.01 13.18
C ILE A 376 13.58 3.19 14.67
N ARG A 377 13.45 2.09 15.42
CA ARG A 377 13.10 2.13 16.85
C ARG A 377 13.79 1.03 17.64
N ARG A 378 14.01 1.30 18.92
CA ARG A 378 14.39 0.27 19.89
C ARG A 378 13.17 -0.58 20.21
N ILE A 379 13.34 -1.89 20.20
CA ILE A 379 12.26 -2.82 20.46
C ILE A 379 12.14 -3.05 21.96
N VAL A 380 11.02 -2.63 22.53
CA VAL A 380 10.71 -2.74 23.95
C VAL A 380 9.37 -3.45 24.09
N THR A 381 9.31 -4.44 24.96
CA THR A 381 8.06 -5.12 25.31
C THR A 381 7.32 -4.25 26.32
N ALA A 382 6.18 -3.69 25.93
CA ALA A 382 5.37 -2.88 26.85
C ALA A 382 4.71 -3.75 27.94
N SER A 383 4.41 -3.14 29.08
CA SER A 383 3.63 -3.79 30.15
C SER A 383 2.16 -3.92 29.76
N GLU A 384 1.63 -2.92 29.06
CA GLU A 384 0.27 -2.91 28.53
C GLU A 384 0.28 -3.40 27.08
N ALA A 385 -0.57 -4.39 26.80
CA ALA A 385 -0.73 -4.92 25.47
C ALA A 385 -1.71 -4.04 24.68
N ALA A 386 -1.37 -3.77 23.42
CA ALA A 386 -2.25 -3.08 22.49
C ALA A 386 -3.40 -3.98 22.01
N ALA A 387 -3.17 -5.31 21.98
CA ALA A 387 -4.13 -6.32 21.58
C ALA A 387 -3.95 -7.59 22.42
N GLU A 388 -4.95 -8.46 22.38
CA GLU A 388 -4.89 -9.79 22.99
C GLU A 388 -5.32 -10.85 21.98
N ILE A 389 -4.58 -11.95 21.93
CA ILE A 389 -4.96 -13.18 21.23
C ILE A 389 -5.31 -14.17 22.32
N THR A 390 -6.61 -14.36 22.58
CA THR A 390 -7.08 -15.32 23.59
C THR A 390 -7.12 -16.74 23.00
N ALA A 391 -7.46 -17.70 23.85
CA ALA A 391 -7.65 -19.10 23.46
C ALA A 391 -8.70 -19.26 22.32
N ASP A 392 -9.73 -18.41 22.29
CA ASP A 392 -10.80 -18.48 21.29
C ASP A 392 -10.36 -17.91 19.92
N GLU A 393 -9.29 -17.13 19.89
CA GLU A 393 -8.69 -16.61 18.66
C GLU A 393 -7.62 -17.54 18.08
N LEU A 394 -7.09 -18.47 18.86
CA LEU A 394 -6.10 -19.44 18.40
C LEU A 394 -6.79 -20.59 17.64
N TYR A 395 -6.18 -21.02 16.53
CA TYR A 395 -6.62 -22.22 15.83
C TYR A 395 -6.14 -23.51 16.50
N ASP A 396 -4.96 -23.43 17.12
CA ASP A 396 -4.34 -24.48 17.88
C ASP A 396 -3.32 -23.86 18.85
N TRP A 397 -2.83 -24.66 19.79
CA TRP A 397 -1.86 -24.25 20.81
C TRP A 397 -0.40 -24.38 20.33
N SER A 398 -0.17 -24.60 19.04
CA SER A 398 1.18 -24.74 18.48
C SER A 398 1.80 -23.37 18.14
N GLY A 399 3.08 -23.38 17.79
CA GLY A 399 3.79 -22.17 17.38
C GLY A 399 4.49 -21.43 18.52
N VAL A 400 4.53 -21.98 19.73
CA VAL A 400 5.37 -21.46 20.82
C VAL A 400 6.65 -22.27 20.92
N SER A 401 7.80 -21.60 20.92
CA SER A 401 9.11 -22.25 21.10
C SER A 401 10.06 -21.37 21.92
N VAL A 402 11.10 -21.99 22.46
CA VAL A 402 12.20 -21.30 23.12
C VAL A 402 13.46 -21.58 22.33
N ALA A 403 14.06 -20.52 21.78
CA ALA A 403 15.33 -20.62 21.07
C ALA A 403 16.49 -20.94 22.03
N GLU A 404 17.55 -21.50 21.47
CA GLU A 404 18.80 -21.76 22.19
C GLU A 404 19.37 -20.46 22.78
N GLU A 405 20.02 -20.57 23.94
CA GLU A 405 20.67 -19.43 24.59
C GLU A 405 21.95 -19.06 23.86
N ILE A 406 22.05 -17.79 23.49
CA ILE A 406 23.27 -17.25 22.89
C ILE A 406 24.15 -16.77 24.04
N ALA A 407 25.19 -17.55 24.34
CA ALA A 407 26.11 -17.27 25.46
C ALA A 407 27.07 -16.12 25.14
N GLY A 408 27.40 -15.94 23.86
CA GLY A 408 28.28 -14.87 23.42
C GLY A 408 27.99 -14.38 22.00
N VAL A 409 28.36 -13.12 21.78
CA VAL A 409 28.29 -12.43 20.49
C VAL A 409 29.65 -11.90 20.12
N THR A 410 30.07 -12.13 18.88
CA THR A 410 31.23 -11.48 18.26
C THR A 410 30.76 -10.53 17.17
N LEU A 411 31.05 -9.24 17.36
CA LEU A 411 30.81 -8.19 16.38
C LEU A 411 32.12 -7.81 15.69
N THR A 412 32.13 -7.97 14.37
CA THR A 412 33.21 -7.55 13.48
C THR A 412 32.85 -6.21 12.84
N VAL A 413 33.70 -5.20 13.01
CA VAL A 413 33.56 -3.86 12.42
C VAL A 413 34.70 -3.65 11.42
N PRO A 414 34.49 -3.95 10.13
CA PRO A 414 35.49 -3.69 9.11
C PRO A 414 35.56 -2.19 8.80
N ARG A 415 36.74 -1.60 8.96
CA ARG A 415 37.06 -0.21 8.58
C ARG A 415 37.43 -0.19 7.11
N GLU A 416 36.44 -0.34 6.24
CA GLU A 416 36.64 -0.65 4.81
C GLU A 416 37.49 0.35 3.99
N LEU A 417 37.71 1.55 4.52
CA LEU A 417 38.53 2.60 3.90
C LEU A 417 39.92 2.76 4.55
N GLU A 418 40.21 1.98 5.58
CA GLU A 418 41.47 1.99 6.33
C GLU A 418 42.23 0.70 6.02
N LYS A 419 43.54 0.84 5.77
CA LYS A 419 44.43 -0.27 5.47
C LYS A 419 45.52 -0.42 6.52
N ASP A 420 45.84 -1.66 6.88
CA ASP A 420 46.97 -1.98 7.72
C ASP A 420 48.31 -1.93 6.95
N GLU A 421 49.40 -2.27 7.65
CA GLU A 421 50.76 -2.28 7.09
C GLU A 421 50.93 -3.27 5.92
N ASP A 422 50.10 -4.33 5.88
CA ASP A 422 50.09 -5.36 4.84
C ASP A 422 49.15 -4.99 3.68
N GLY A 423 48.41 -3.88 3.79
CA GLY A 423 47.49 -3.38 2.77
C GLY A 423 46.09 -3.99 2.80
N GLU A 424 45.78 -4.76 3.85
CA GLU A 424 44.49 -5.39 4.14
C GLU A 424 43.57 -4.45 4.92
N VAL A 425 42.26 -4.75 4.92
CA VAL A 425 41.25 -3.91 5.59
C VAL A 425 41.38 -4.04 7.11
N VAL A 426 41.58 -2.91 7.80
CA VAL A 426 41.59 -2.86 9.27
C VAL A 426 40.25 -3.34 9.81
N THR A 427 40.28 -4.27 10.76
CA THR A 427 39.07 -4.86 11.34
C THR A 427 39.13 -4.79 12.86
N GLU A 428 38.09 -4.20 13.46
CA GLU A 428 37.91 -4.18 14.91
C GLU A 428 36.94 -5.29 15.33
N GLN A 429 37.25 -6.01 16.40
CA GLN A 429 36.38 -7.05 16.96
C GLN A 429 35.97 -6.70 18.38
N TYR A 430 34.70 -6.94 18.68
CA TYR A 430 34.09 -6.73 19.98
C TYR A 430 33.32 -7.98 20.39
N SER A 431 33.48 -8.39 21.64
CA SER A 431 32.80 -9.57 22.17
C SER A 431 31.93 -9.20 23.37
N ALA A 432 30.75 -9.80 23.46
CA ALA A 432 29.85 -9.68 24.61
C ALA A 432 29.43 -11.08 25.07
N GLY A 433 29.28 -11.30 26.38
CA GLY A 433 28.93 -12.60 26.96
C GLY A 433 30.15 -13.49 27.26
N SER A 434 29.93 -14.79 27.43
CA SER A 434 31.01 -15.75 27.71
C SER A 434 31.56 -16.35 26.42
N SER A 435 32.88 -16.26 26.25
CA SER A 435 33.63 -16.82 25.12
C SER A 435 34.10 -18.27 25.32
N ASP A 436 33.92 -18.83 26.53
CA ASP A 436 34.84 -19.84 27.06
C ASP A 436 34.24 -21.24 27.30
N ASP A 437 33.08 -21.58 26.75
CA ASP A 437 32.52 -22.93 26.90
C ASP A 437 32.38 -23.64 25.55
N GLU A 438 33.18 -24.70 25.36
CA GLU A 438 33.04 -25.69 24.30
C GLU A 438 31.65 -26.34 24.39
N GLY A 439 30.67 -25.78 23.68
CA GLY A 439 29.30 -26.31 23.62
C GLY A 439 28.19 -25.26 23.65
N ASN A 440 28.49 -24.00 23.95
CA ASN A 440 27.46 -22.94 23.99
C ASN A 440 27.29 -22.26 22.63
N ALA A 441 26.04 -21.91 22.27
CA ALA A 441 25.77 -21.20 21.03
C ALA A 441 26.34 -19.77 21.04
N GLN A 442 26.97 -19.41 19.93
CA GLN A 442 27.61 -18.13 19.69
C GLN A 442 26.99 -17.49 18.44
N ALA A 443 26.81 -16.17 18.44
CA ALA A 443 26.35 -15.43 17.27
C ALA A 443 27.43 -14.48 16.74
N ALA A 444 27.59 -14.45 15.43
CA ALA A 444 28.56 -13.58 14.76
C ALA A 444 27.83 -12.55 13.90
N TYR A 445 28.22 -11.28 14.05
CA TYR A 445 27.67 -10.17 13.29
C TYR A 445 28.79 -9.37 12.64
N GLU A 446 28.51 -8.83 11.45
CA GLU A 446 29.40 -7.89 10.76
C GLU A 446 28.64 -6.61 10.48
N ASN A 447 29.23 -5.46 10.83
CA ASN A 447 28.64 -4.15 10.57
C ASN A 447 29.71 -3.05 10.45
N PRO A 448 30.00 -2.54 9.24
CA PRO A 448 30.99 -1.47 9.05
C PRO A 448 30.50 -0.08 9.46
N CYS A 449 29.18 0.11 9.64
CA CYS A 449 28.58 1.40 9.96
C CYS A 449 28.61 1.73 11.47
N VAL A 450 29.26 0.91 12.29
CA VAL A 450 29.43 1.19 13.73
C VAL A 450 30.44 2.32 13.93
N ALA A 451 30.02 3.39 14.63
CA ALA A 451 30.90 4.51 14.91
C ALA A 451 32.09 4.11 15.80
N PRO A 452 33.27 4.74 15.64
CA PRO A 452 34.42 4.52 16.51
C PRO A 452 34.05 4.69 17.99
N GLY A 453 34.53 3.77 18.84
CA GLY A 453 34.25 3.78 20.28
C GLY A 453 32.83 3.31 20.68
N ARG A 454 31.99 2.89 19.74
CA ARG A 454 30.63 2.36 20.03
C ARG A 454 30.51 0.84 19.90
N GLY A 455 31.54 0.14 19.43
CA GLY A 455 31.50 -1.30 19.16
C GLY A 455 31.01 -2.15 20.33
N GLN A 456 31.55 -1.95 21.53
CA GLN A 456 31.12 -2.72 22.70
C GLN A 456 29.64 -2.53 23.03
N LEU A 457 29.13 -1.29 22.98
CA LEU A 457 27.71 -1.00 23.23
C LEU A 457 26.78 -1.68 22.24
N VAL A 458 27.23 -1.85 20.98
CA VAL A 458 26.46 -2.57 19.95
C VAL A 458 26.53 -4.07 20.20
N ALA A 459 27.69 -4.63 20.55
CA ALA A 459 27.84 -6.04 20.88
C ALA A 459 26.97 -6.46 22.09
N ASP A 460 26.96 -5.66 23.17
CA ASP A 460 26.14 -5.92 24.36
C ASP A 460 24.63 -5.89 24.04
N TRP A 461 24.22 -4.95 23.18
CA TRP A 461 22.84 -4.88 22.70
C TRP A 461 22.48 -6.06 21.79
N LEU A 462 23.38 -6.47 20.88
CA LEU A 462 23.16 -7.64 20.02
C LEU A 462 22.98 -8.92 20.85
N LEU A 463 23.77 -9.10 21.92
CA LEU A 463 23.59 -10.23 22.84
C LEU A 463 22.20 -10.22 23.50
N SER A 464 21.74 -9.04 23.94
CA SER A 464 20.41 -8.87 24.52
C SER A 464 19.30 -9.13 23.48
N ALA A 465 19.47 -8.64 22.25
CA ALA A 465 18.51 -8.82 21.16
C ALA A 465 18.44 -10.28 20.68
N ALA A 466 19.58 -10.97 20.59
CA ALA A 466 19.67 -12.38 20.23
C ALA A 466 19.01 -13.28 21.29
N ASN A 467 19.05 -12.87 22.56
CA ASN A 467 18.41 -13.58 23.67
C ASN A 467 16.91 -13.27 23.87
N ARG A 468 16.23 -12.69 22.87
CA ARG A 468 14.75 -12.68 22.79
C ARG A 468 14.23 -14.07 22.38
N ARG A 469 14.35 -15.04 23.28
CA ARG A 469 14.27 -16.48 22.95
C ARG A 469 12.87 -17.06 22.96
N LYS A 470 11.91 -16.45 23.66
CA LYS A 470 10.52 -16.94 23.60
C LYS A 470 9.91 -16.46 22.28
N LYS A 471 9.76 -17.40 21.36
CA LYS A 471 9.27 -17.16 19.99
C LYS A 471 7.82 -17.65 19.90
N TYR A 472 6.99 -16.81 19.29
CA TYR A 472 5.62 -17.12 18.94
C TYR A 472 5.52 -17.08 17.41
N ALA A 473 4.84 -18.05 16.83
CA ALA A 473 4.45 -18.16 15.44
C ALA A 473 3.05 -18.79 15.41
N VAL A 474 2.10 -18.11 16.04
CA VAL A 474 0.79 -18.65 16.38
C VAL A 474 -0.22 -18.38 15.28
N LYS A 475 -0.94 -19.42 14.87
CA LYS A 475 -2.04 -19.28 13.91
C LYS A 475 -3.29 -18.80 14.65
N ASN A 476 -3.80 -17.64 14.25
CA ASN A 476 -4.91 -16.98 14.90
C ASN A 476 -5.93 -16.41 13.90
N ARG A 477 -7.10 -16.03 14.42
CA ARG A 477 -8.21 -15.45 13.64
C ARG A 477 -7.84 -14.13 12.94
N CYS A 478 -6.71 -13.49 13.25
CA CYS A 478 -6.24 -12.20 12.73
C CYS A 478 -7.05 -11.01 13.23
N ASP A 479 -6.39 -10.06 13.89
CA ASP A 479 -6.86 -8.68 13.95
C ASP A 479 -6.07 -7.84 12.94
N PRO A 480 -6.70 -7.39 11.82
CA PRO A 480 -6.09 -6.50 10.86
C PRO A 480 -5.49 -5.22 11.47
N ALA A 481 -5.94 -4.74 12.62
CA ALA A 481 -5.43 -3.51 13.22
C ALA A 481 -4.02 -3.65 13.83
N VAL A 482 -3.58 -4.89 14.13
CA VAL A 482 -2.25 -5.17 14.71
C VAL A 482 -1.14 -4.85 13.69
N GLU A 483 -0.10 -4.17 14.16
CA GLU A 483 1.06 -3.78 13.36
C GLU A 483 2.38 -4.35 13.89
N ILE A 484 3.40 -4.36 13.04
CA ILE A 484 4.77 -4.70 13.44
C ILE A 484 5.26 -3.68 14.48
N GLY A 485 5.87 -4.19 15.54
CA GLY A 485 6.34 -3.39 16.67
C GLY A 485 5.30 -3.19 17.79
N ASP A 486 4.05 -3.62 17.60
CA ASP A 486 3.06 -3.62 18.67
C ASP A 486 3.40 -4.67 19.72
N THR A 487 3.08 -4.37 20.99
CA THR A 487 3.08 -5.38 22.04
C THR A 487 1.70 -5.99 22.15
N ILE A 488 1.59 -7.31 22.01
CA ILE A 488 0.34 -8.06 22.15
C ILE A 488 0.46 -9.08 23.28
N ARG A 489 -0.67 -9.41 23.92
CA ARG A 489 -0.76 -10.52 24.87
C ARG A 489 -1.20 -11.77 24.13
N ILE A 490 -0.48 -12.87 24.32
CA ILE A 490 -0.76 -14.13 23.62
C ILE A 490 -1.11 -15.20 24.65
N ALA A 491 -2.26 -15.85 24.45
CA ALA A 491 -2.71 -16.93 25.31
C ALA A 491 -1.80 -18.15 25.24
N ASP A 492 -1.59 -18.76 26.40
CA ASP A 492 -0.80 -19.98 26.61
C ASP A 492 -1.71 -21.12 27.11
N ALA A 493 -1.42 -22.35 26.69
CA ALA A 493 -2.11 -23.56 27.16
C ALA A 493 -2.05 -23.72 28.70
N PHE A 494 -1.05 -23.14 29.36
CA PHE A 494 -0.90 -23.13 30.82
C PHE A 494 -1.42 -21.84 31.48
N ARG A 495 -2.10 -20.96 30.73
CA ARG A 495 -2.66 -19.67 31.19
C ARG A 495 -1.63 -18.68 31.74
N ASN A 496 -0.38 -18.74 31.28
CA ASN A 496 0.64 -17.73 31.54
C ASN A 496 0.71 -16.75 30.36
N ASP A 497 -0.37 -16.02 30.17
CA ASP A 497 -0.51 -15.12 29.03
C ASP A 497 0.49 -13.96 29.15
N GLU A 498 1.41 -13.88 28.20
CA GLU A 498 2.53 -12.93 28.27
C GLU A 498 2.47 -11.92 27.13
N CYS A 499 3.01 -10.73 27.41
CA CYS A 499 3.20 -9.70 26.39
C CYS A 499 4.42 -10.04 25.52
N ALA A 500 4.27 -10.01 24.19
CA ALA A 500 5.35 -10.19 23.24
C ALA A 500 5.25 -9.11 22.15
N VAL A 501 6.40 -8.73 21.56
CA VAL A 501 6.41 -7.74 20.48
C VAL A 501 6.22 -8.43 19.15
N VAL A 502 5.27 -7.97 18.35
CA VAL A 502 5.01 -8.48 17.00
C VAL A 502 6.19 -8.17 16.08
N THR A 503 6.84 -9.23 15.58
CA THR A 503 8.01 -9.17 14.70
C THR A 503 7.66 -9.55 13.27
N GLY A 504 6.58 -10.31 13.07
CA GLY A 504 6.11 -10.72 11.75
C GLY A 504 4.61 -10.96 11.71
N LEU A 505 4.01 -10.75 10.54
CA LEU A 505 2.60 -11.01 10.29
C LEU A 505 2.46 -11.59 8.89
N GLU A 506 1.97 -12.82 8.78
CA GLU A 506 1.47 -13.39 7.54
C GLU A 506 -0.06 -13.47 7.60
N ILE A 507 -0.73 -12.55 6.92
CA ILE A 507 -2.20 -12.49 6.83
C ILE A 507 -2.64 -13.20 5.55
N VAL A 508 -3.62 -14.09 5.65
CA VAL A 508 -4.16 -14.85 4.53
C VAL A 508 -5.67 -14.66 4.44
N TYR A 509 -6.13 -14.34 3.24
CA TYR A 509 -7.52 -14.33 2.84
C TYR A 509 -7.75 -15.38 1.75
N ASP A 510 -8.62 -16.36 2.02
CA ASP A 510 -8.95 -17.48 1.11
C ASP A 510 -10.47 -17.74 1.03
N GLY A 511 -11.25 -16.70 1.32
CA GLY A 511 -12.69 -16.78 1.59
C GLY A 511 -13.01 -16.72 3.09
N GLY A 512 -12.04 -17.05 3.94
CA GLY A 512 -11.97 -16.63 5.34
C GLY A 512 -10.76 -15.72 5.57
N LEU A 513 -10.59 -15.24 6.81
CA LEU A 513 -9.44 -14.42 7.21
C LEU A 513 -8.76 -15.04 8.43
N TYR A 514 -7.45 -15.29 8.31
CA TYR A 514 -6.59 -15.74 9.41
C TYR A 514 -5.18 -15.16 9.27
N ALA A 515 -4.38 -15.26 10.33
CA ALA A 515 -2.99 -14.86 10.31
C ALA A 515 -2.10 -15.87 11.03
N VAL A 516 -0.83 -15.89 10.64
CA VAL A 516 0.27 -16.37 11.47
C VAL A 516 0.95 -15.14 12.05
N THR A 517 0.84 -14.96 13.36
CA THR A 517 1.46 -13.85 14.07
C THR A 517 2.76 -14.31 14.69
N GLU A 518 3.85 -13.69 14.24
CA GLU A 518 5.18 -13.88 14.80
C GLU A 518 5.45 -12.80 15.84
N ALA A 519 5.85 -13.22 17.03
CA ALA A 519 6.17 -12.29 18.11
C ALA A 519 7.31 -12.84 18.98
N ASP A 520 8.08 -11.92 19.56
CA ASP A 520 9.26 -12.25 20.34
C ASP A 520 9.23 -11.57 21.71
N ARG A 521 9.64 -12.30 22.74
CA ARG A 521 9.83 -11.79 24.09
C ARG A 521 11.21 -12.15 24.62
N GLU A 522 11.73 -11.27 25.47
CA GLU A 522 12.85 -11.55 26.36
C GLU A 522 12.49 -12.74 27.28
N PHE A 523 13.46 -13.63 27.53
CA PHE A 523 13.27 -14.79 28.39
C PHE A 523 13.44 -14.43 29.87
#